data_AF-A0A671Y4G7-F1
#
_entry.id   AF-A0A671Y4G7-F1
#
_cell.length_a   1.000
_cell.length_b   1.000
_cell.length_c   1.000
_cell.angle_alpha   90.00
_cell.angle_beta   90.00
_cell.angle_gamma   90.00
#
_symmetry.space_group_name_H-M   'P 1'
#
loop_
_entity.id
_entity.type
_entity.pdbx_description
1 polymer ?
#
loop_
_entity_poly.entity_id
_entity_poly.type
_entity_poly.pdbx_seq_one_letter_code
_entity_poly.pdbx_strand_id
1 'polypeptide(L)'
;MITLQVNISLIQTADVPLQIPQTEAKLSEDLTLTCQASGDKVGLFFWYKMKFGYMVETIAEGAVHKEITLQGQFNNSRFSITKAGSLFHLNIKNVNEDDEGAYFCQSGAAYSMKFKSGIILAVNGKVSYFHCFLCFVCISV
;
A
#
# COMPACT_ATOMS: atom_id res chain seq x y z
N MET A 1 11.65 12.57 -54.48
CA MET A 1 11.61 12.87 -53.03
C MET A 1 10.25 12.42 -52.52
N ILE A 2 10.17 11.27 -51.85
CA ILE A 2 8.90 10.67 -51.39
C ILE A 2 8.63 11.19 -49.98
N THR A 3 7.53 11.89 -49.77
CA THR A 3 7.09 12.35 -48.45
C THR A 3 6.23 11.28 -47.79
N LEU A 4 6.69 10.73 -46.67
CA LEU A 4 5.90 9.87 -45.78
C LEU A 4 5.04 10.75 -44.86
N GLN A 5 3.73 10.72 -45.00
CA GLN A 5 2.81 11.32 -44.03
C GLN A 5 2.54 10.31 -42.92
N VAL A 6 3.00 10.62 -41.70
CA VAL A 6 2.64 9.87 -40.49
C VAL A 6 1.33 10.46 -39.97
N ASN A 7 0.24 9.72 -40.10
CA ASN A 7 -1.01 10.07 -39.44
C ASN A 7 -0.89 9.76 -37.94
N ILE A 8 -0.77 10.80 -37.12
CA ILE A 8 -0.83 10.69 -35.66
C ILE A 8 -2.32 10.70 -35.28
N SER A 9 -2.88 9.53 -35.04
CA SER A 9 -4.18 9.41 -34.38
C SER A 9 -4.04 9.80 -32.91
N LEU A 10 -4.90 10.71 -32.43
CA LEU A 10 -5.07 10.98 -31.00
C LEU A 10 -5.59 9.69 -30.33
N ILE A 11 -4.70 8.95 -29.66
CA ILE A 11 -5.12 7.89 -28.74
C ILE A 11 -5.79 8.62 -27.57
N GLN A 12 -7.11 8.55 -27.49
CA GLN A 12 -7.81 8.89 -26.26
C GLN A 12 -7.28 7.95 -25.19
N THR A 13 -6.55 8.47 -24.19
CA THR A 13 -6.17 7.71 -23.01
C THR A 13 -7.46 7.32 -22.29
N ALA A 14 -7.97 6.12 -22.55
CA ALA A 14 -8.88 5.47 -21.63
C ALA A 14 -8.15 5.45 -20.28
N ASP A 15 -8.79 5.98 -19.23
CA ASP A 15 -8.25 6.00 -17.89
C ASP A 15 -7.89 4.55 -17.50
N VAL A 16 -6.59 4.25 -17.50
CA VAL A 16 -6.10 2.92 -17.14
C VAL A 16 -6.53 2.69 -15.70
N PRO A 17 -7.20 1.57 -15.36
CA PRO A 17 -7.56 1.29 -13.97
C PRO A 17 -6.29 1.41 -13.12
N LEU A 18 -6.31 2.25 -12.09
CA LEU A 18 -5.15 2.48 -11.22
C LEU A 18 -4.73 1.15 -10.58
N GLN A 19 -3.75 0.48 -11.19
CA GLN A 19 -3.21 -0.77 -10.67
C GLN A 19 -2.36 -0.42 -9.45
N ILE A 20 -2.72 -1.02 -8.31
CA ILE A 20 -1.98 -0.85 -7.06
C ILE A 20 -0.62 -1.55 -7.22
N PRO A 21 0.51 -0.87 -6.99
CA PRO A 21 1.82 -1.50 -7.08
C PRO A 21 1.96 -2.60 -6.03
N GLN A 22 2.63 -3.69 -6.41
CA GLN A 22 2.99 -4.78 -5.51
C GLN A 22 4.44 -4.62 -5.03
N THR A 23 4.68 -4.91 -3.75
CA THR A 23 5.99 -5.00 -3.12
C THR A 23 6.11 -6.36 -2.44
N GLU A 24 7.29 -6.98 -2.55
CA GLU A 24 7.60 -8.24 -1.90
C GLU A 24 8.50 -8.00 -0.69
N ALA A 25 8.24 -8.70 0.42
CA ALA A 25 9.12 -8.72 1.59
C ALA A 25 9.35 -10.17 2.02
N LYS A 26 10.54 -10.49 2.54
CA LYS A 26 10.77 -11.81 3.13
C LYS A 26 10.44 -11.81 4.62
N LEU A 27 10.23 -13.01 5.15
CA LEU A 27 10.10 -13.19 6.59
C LEU A 27 11.31 -12.62 7.34
N SER A 28 11.02 -11.98 8.48
CA SER A 28 12.00 -11.35 9.35
C SER A 28 12.80 -10.19 8.77
N GLU A 29 12.48 -9.72 7.57
CA GLU A 29 13.00 -8.45 7.06
C GLU A 29 12.24 -7.27 7.67
N ASP A 30 12.89 -6.11 7.70
CA ASP A 30 12.26 -4.83 8.03
C ASP A 30 11.87 -4.12 6.73
N LEU A 31 10.66 -3.56 6.69
CA LEU A 31 10.12 -2.89 5.52
C LEU A 31 9.64 -1.48 5.87
N THR A 32 9.83 -0.54 4.93
CA THR A 32 9.28 0.82 5.03
C THR A 32 8.38 1.11 3.84
N LEU A 33 7.09 1.30 4.12
CA LEU A 33 6.12 1.78 3.14
C LEU A 33 6.08 3.31 3.19
N THR A 34 6.05 3.95 2.02
CA THR A 34 6.13 5.41 1.91
C THR A 34 4.86 5.98 1.28
N CYS A 35 4.34 7.03 1.89
CA CYS A 35 3.22 7.81 1.38
C CYS A 35 3.58 9.29 1.30
N GLN A 36 3.32 9.92 0.16
CA GLN A 36 3.46 11.36 0.02
C GLN A 36 2.12 12.05 0.31
N ALA A 37 2.11 12.91 1.31
CA ALA A 37 0.98 13.78 1.64
C ALA A 37 1.46 15.23 1.74
N SER A 38 1.28 15.98 0.66
CA SER A 38 1.55 17.41 0.57
C SER A 38 0.26 18.22 0.41
N GLY A 39 0.29 19.48 0.85
CA GLY A 39 -0.73 20.48 0.47
C GLY A 39 -1.78 20.84 1.53
N ASP A 40 -1.97 20.03 2.58
CA ASP A 40 -3.08 20.25 3.51
C ASP A 40 -2.61 20.93 4.81
N LYS A 41 -2.69 22.27 4.87
CA LYS A 41 -2.40 23.08 6.08
C LYS A 41 -3.25 22.67 7.31
N VAL A 42 -4.36 22.00 7.07
CA VAL A 42 -5.26 21.39 8.07
C VAL A 42 -5.62 19.98 7.60
N GLY A 43 -4.60 19.15 7.36
CA GLY A 43 -4.77 17.78 6.90
C GLY A 43 -4.85 16.77 8.03
N LEU A 44 -5.78 15.83 7.93
CA LEU A 44 -5.73 14.54 8.62
C LEU A 44 -4.96 13.55 7.75
N PHE A 45 -4.32 12.58 8.39
CA PHE A 45 -3.56 11.52 7.75
C PHE A 45 -3.89 10.18 8.39
N PHE A 46 -4.08 9.15 7.57
CA PHE A 46 -4.38 7.79 8.01
C PHE A 46 -3.57 6.77 7.22
N TRP A 47 -3.13 5.74 7.92
CA TRP A 47 -2.68 4.48 7.35
C TRP A 47 -3.71 3.39 7.62
N TYR A 48 -4.05 2.64 6.59
CA TYR A 48 -4.97 1.50 6.65
C TYR A 48 -4.29 0.23 6.17
N LYS A 49 -4.72 -0.89 6.74
CA LYS A 49 -4.42 -2.24 6.27
C LYS A 49 -5.71 -2.94 5.88
N MET A 50 -5.70 -3.63 4.74
CA MET A 50 -6.77 -4.47 4.27
C MET A 50 -6.22 -5.87 3.99
N LYS A 51 -6.70 -6.86 4.75
CA LYS A 51 -6.44 -8.29 4.48
C LYS A 51 -7.67 -8.87 3.78
N PHE A 52 -7.48 -9.66 2.72
CA PHE A 52 -8.60 -10.22 1.96
C PHE A 52 -9.48 -11.10 2.86
N GLY A 53 -10.79 -10.86 2.83
CA GLY A 53 -11.75 -11.55 3.71
C GLY A 53 -11.89 -10.96 5.13
N TYR A 54 -11.18 -9.87 5.45
CA TYR A 54 -11.25 -9.20 6.75
C TYR A 54 -11.65 -7.73 6.61
N MET A 55 -12.11 -7.13 7.72
CA MET A 55 -12.41 -5.70 7.79
C MET A 55 -11.12 -4.87 7.63
N VAL A 56 -11.22 -3.68 7.03
CA VAL A 56 -10.11 -2.73 6.96
C VAL A 56 -9.79 -2.23 8.38
N GLU A 57 -8.50 -2.19 8.70
CA GLU A 57 -8.00 -1.78 10.00
C GLU A 57 -7.22 -0.46 9.89
N THR A 58 -7.46 0.46 10.83
CA THR A 58 -6.64 1.67 10.97
C THR A 58 -5.33 1.30 11.65
N ILE A 59 -4.20 1.47 10.96
CA ILE A 59 -2.87 1.25 11.52
C ILE A 59 -2.45 2.46 12.34
N ALA A 60 -2.63 3.66 11.77
CA ALA A 60 -2.21 4.90 12.39
C ALA A 60 -3.06 6.08 11.90
N GLU A 61 -3.26 7.06 12.77
CA GLU A 61 -4.00 8.28 12.44
C GLU A 61 -3.46 9.50 13.17
N GLY A 62 -3.66 10.68 12.59
CA GLY A 62 -3.29 11.94 13.21
C GLY A 62 -3.44 13.13 12.27
N ALA A 63 -2.97 14.29 12.71
CA ALA A 63 -2.91 15.47 11.85
C ALA A 63 -1.55 15.53 11.14
N VAL A 64 -1.54 15.88 9.86
CA VAL A 64 -0.34 16.00 9.01
C VAL A 64 0.75 16.88 9.66
N HIS A 65 0.36 17.90 10.43
CA HIS A 65 1.30 18.82 11.12
C HIS A 65 1.59 18.47 12.59
N LYS A 66 0.99 17.41 13.12
CA LYS A 66 1.23 16.92 14.47
C LYS A 66 1.76 15.49 14.41
N GLU A 67 1.76 14.84 15.57
CA GLU A 67 2.06 13.42 15.67
C GLU A 67 0.95 12.56 15.05
N ILE A 68 1.38 11.46 14.43
CA ILE A 68 0.51 10.38 13.96
C ILE A 68 0.72 9.21 14.91
N THR A 69 -0.37 8.69 15.43
CA THR A 69 -0.38 7.69 16.51
C THR A 69 -0.84 6.35 15.97
N LEU A 70 -0.15 5.28 16.37
CA LEU A 70 -0.54 3.91 16.07
C LEU A 70 -1.81 3.54 16.84
N GLN A 71 -2.67 2.74 16.22
CA GLN A 71 -3.97 2.35 16.77
C GLN A 71 -4.06 0.85 17.05
N GLY A 72 -4.84 0.51 18.08
CA GLY A 72 -5.18 -0.88 18.42
C GLY A 72 -3.96 -1.81 18.47
N GLN A 73 -4.05 -2.93 17.76
CA GLN A 73 -3.00 -3.95 17.72
C GLN A 73 -1.69 -3.49 17.07
N PHE A 74 -1.70 -2.38 16.32
CA PHE A 74 -0.50 -1.86 15.67
C PHE A 74 0.35 -1.00 16.62
N ASN A 75 -0.17 -0.61 17.79
CA ASN A 75 0.61 0.08 18.82
C ASN A 75 1.51 -0.91 19.58
N ASN A 76 2.53 -1.42 18.89
CA ASN A 76 3.52 -2.35 19.41
C ASN A 76 4.91 -2.02 18.86
N SER A 77 5.95 -2.72 19.33
CA SER A 77 7.34 -2.44 18.97
C SER A 77 7.71 -2.71 17.50
N ARG A 78 6.86 -3.42 16.75
CA ARG A 78 7.11 -3.76 15.34
C ARG A 78 6.72 -2.64 14.38
N PHE A 79 5.69 -1.88 14.71
CA PHE A 79 5.22 -0.80 13.83
C PHE A 79 5.72 0.55 14.33
N SER A 80 6.11 1.42 13.42
CA SER A 80 6.40 2.82 13.76
C SER A 80 6.11 3.74 12.59
N ILE A 81 5.72 4.98 12.91
CA ILE A 81 5.53 6.04 11.91
C ILE A 81 6.71 7.00 11.98
N THR A 82 7.34 7.26 10.83
CA THR A 82 8.36 8.31 10.70
C THR A 82 7.94 9.30 9.63
N LYS A 83 8.34 10.58 9.81
CA LYS A 83 7.96 11.66 8.90
C LYS A 83 9.20 12.41 8.43
N ALA A 84 9.31 12.58 7.11
CA ALA A 84 10.36 13.36 6.46
C ALA A 84 9.72 14.41 5.53
N GLY A 85 9.50 15.62 6.04
CA GLY A 85 8.82 16.68 5.29
C GLY A 85 7.37 16.32 4.97
N SER A 86 7.08 16.04 3.69
CA SER A 86 5.76 15.61 3.20
C SER A 86 5.64 14.09 3.02
N LEU A 87 6.69 13.34 3.34
CA LEU A 87 6.71 11.89 3.29
C LEU A 87 6.36 11.32 4.67
N PHE A 88 5.41 10.40 4.67
CA PHE A 88 4.94 9.66 5.83
C PHE A 88 5.26 8.19 5.61
N HIS A 89 6.10 7.65 6.48
CA HIS A 89 6.62 6.31 6.37
C HIS A 89 5.97 5.43 7.44
N LEU A 90 5.46 4.27 7.02
CA LEU A 90 5.08 3.17 7.90
C LEU A 90 6.21 2.15 7.89
N ASN A 91 6.86 1.99 9.03
CA ASN A 91 7.91 0.99 9.22
C ASN A 91 7.31 -0.24 9.90
N ILE A 92 7.62 -1.41 9.34
CA ILE A 92 7.19 -2.72 9.82
C ILE A 92 8.46 -3.53 10.08
N LYS A 93 8.73 -3.87 11.34
CA LYS A 93 9.88 -4.69 11.72
C LYS A 93 9.52 -6.15 11.82
N ASN A 94 10.47 -7.01 11.48
CA ASN A 94 10.33 -8.46 11.54
C ASN A 94 9.03 -8.93 10.85
N VAL A 95 8.93 -8.64 9.55
CA VAL A 95 7.78 -8.98 8.70
C VAL A 95 7.42 -10.46 8.84
N ASN A 96 6.11 -10.72 8.92
CA ASN A 96 5.55 -12.06 9.04
C ASN A 96 4.34 -12.25 8.10
N GLU A 97 3.83 -13.47 7.97
CA GLU A 97 2.72 -13.82 7.06
C GLU A 97 1.46 -12.97 7.28
N ASP A 98 1.16 -12.59 8.52
CA ASP A 98 -0.01 -11.76 8.80
C ASP A 98 0.14 -10.34 8.28
N ASP A 99 1.36 -9.87 7.98
CA ASP A 99 1.59 -8.55 7.38
C ASP A 99 1.23 -8.52 5.89
N GLU A 100 0.97 -9.67 5.25
CA GLU A 100 0.45 -9.71 3.89
C GLU A 100 -0.91 -9.02 3.78
N GLY A 101 -1.06 -8.16 2.77
CA GLY A 101 -2.28 -7.41 2.53
C GLY A 101 -2.07 -6.14 1.72
N ALA A 102 -3.16 -5.41 1.51
CA ALA A 102 -3.14 -4.11 0.85
C ALA A 102 -3.08 -2.98 1.88
N TYR A 103 -2.10 -2.10 1.74
CA TYR A 103 -1.86 -0.95 2.59
C TYR A 103 -2.27 0.32 1.85
N PHE A 104 -3.03 1.19 2.51
CA PHE A 104 -3.48 2.44 1.91
C PHE A 104 -3.15 3.61 2.82
N CYS A 105 -2.73 4.72 2.23
CA CYS A 105 -2.67 5.98 2.94
C CYS A 105 -3.73 6.95 2.43
N GLN A 106 -4.33 7.68 3.36
CA GLN A 106 -5.33 8.69 3.08
C GLN A 106 -4.91 10.01 3.72
N SER A 107 -5.09 11.11 2.99
CA SER A 107 -4.84 12.46 3.52
C SER A 107 -5.80 13.47 2.93
N GLY A 108 -6.12 14.51 3.70
CA GLY A 108 -7.00 15.60 3.28
C GLY A 108 -7.59 16.33 4.48
N ALA A 109 -8.38 17.37 4.20
CA ALA A 109 -9.24 17.94 5.24
C ALA A 109 -10.37 16.94 5.59
N ALA A 110 -11.00 17.12 6.74
CA ALA A 110 -12.02 16.20 7.28
C ALA A 110 -13.11 15.80 6.26
N TYR A 111 -13.50 16.71 5.37
CA TYR A 111 -14.57 16.48 4.38
C TYR A 111 -14.06 16.30 2.94
N SER A 112 -12.74 16.23 2.74
CA SER A 112 -12.12 16.12 1.40
C SER A 112 -10.96 15.12 1.36
N MET A 113 -11.02 14.11 2.22
CA MET A 113 -10.01 13.06 2.28
C MET A 113 -9.91 12.27 0.98
N LYS A 114 -8.67 12.01 0.55
CA LYS A 114 -8.37 11.21 -0.65
C LYS A 114 -7.33 10.16 -0.34
N PHE A 115 -7.48 8.98 -0.94
CA PHE A 115 -6.40 8.00 -1.00
C PHE A 115 -5.25 8.61 -1.80
N LYS A 116 -4.05 8.58 -1.22
CA LYS A 116 -2.84 9.14 -1.83
C LYS A 116 -1.98 8.04 -2.44
N SER A 117 -1.95 6.87 -1.81
CA SER A 117 -1.22 5.70 -2.29
C SER A 117 -1.88 4.42 -1.78
N GLY A 118 -1.70 3.34 -2.54
CA GLY A 118 -1.99 1.97 -2.15
C GLY A 118 -0.80 1.10 -2.51
N ILE A 119 -0.51 0.07 -1.72
CA ILE A 119 0.55 -0.91 -1.98
C ILE A 119 0.04 -2.29 -1.61
N ILE A 120 0.23 -3.29 -2.46
CA ILE A 120 0.02 -4.71 -2.11
C ILE A 120 1.34 -5.24 -1.57
N LEU A 121 1.37 -5.65 -0.30
CA LEU A 121 2.50 -6.32 0.30
C LEU A 121 2.31 -7.83 0.22
N ALA A 122 3.16 -8.51 -0.54
CA ALA A 122 3.25 -9.97 -0.59
C ALA A 122 4.42 -10.45 0.28
N VAL A 123 4.19 -11.45 1.15
CA VAL A 123 5.22 -11.94 2.07
C VAL A 123 5.75 -13.29 1.59
N ASN A 124 7.01 -13.30 1.12
CA ASN A 124 7.67 -14.49 0.62
C ASN A 124 8.36 -15.25 1.75
N GLY A 125 7.66 -16.25 2.29
CA GLY A 125 8.08 -17.05 3.44
C GLY A 125 8.32 -18.52 3.13
N LYS A 126 9.20 -18.85 2.18
CA LYS A 126 9.43 -20.22 1.67
C LYS A 126 8.18 -20.79 0.98
N VAL A 127 8.39 -21.77 0.10
CA VAL A 127 7.33 -22.44 -0.65
C VAL A 127 6.26 -22.92 0.33
N SER A 128 5.14 -22.21 0.37
CA SER A 128 3.97 -22.72 1.05
C SER A 128 3.58 -24.00 0.31
N TYR A 129 3.58 -25.14 1.01
CA TYR A 129 3.06 -26.39 0.48
C TYR A 129 1.58 -26.26 0.04
N PHE A 130 0.91 -25.12 0.30
CA PHE A 130 -0.37 -24.75 -0.29
C PHE A 130 -0.32 -24.53 -1.82
N HIS A 131 0.81 -24.07 -2.37
CA HIS A 131 0.98 -24.07 -3.83
C HIS A 131 1.09 -25.51 -4.37
N CYS A 132 1.57 -26.46 -3.56
CA CYS A 132 1.54 -27.88 -3.92
C CYS A 132 0.11 -28.45 -3.84
N PHE A 133 -0.66 -28.12 -2.79
CA PHE A 133 -2.06 -28.58 -2.68
C PHE A 133 -2.95 -28.05 -3.81
N LEU A 134 -2.81 -26.78 -4.21
CA LEU A 134 -3.57 -26.23 -5.35
C LEU A 134 -3.12 -26.81 -6.69
N CYS A 135 -1.82 -27.10 -6.89
CA CYS A 135 -1.37 -27.85 -8.06
C CYS A 135 -1.94 -29.28 -8.11
N PHE A 136 -2.03 -30.00 -6.98
CA PHE A 136 -2.64 -31.33 -6.93
C PHE A 136 -4.13 -31.32 -7.26
N VAL A 137 -4.87 -30.30 -6.80
CA VAL A 137 -6.30 -30.17 -7.09
C VAL A 137 -6.55 -29.82 -8.56
N CYS A 138 -5.71 -28.98 -9.19
CA CYS A 138 -5.86 -28.62 -10.61
C CYS A 138 -5.46 -29.73 -11.61
N ILE A 139 -4.69 -30.75 -11.21
CA ILE A 139 -4.34 -31.90 -12.08
C ILE A 139 -5.41 -33.02 -12.01
N SER A 140 -6.34 -32.92 -11.04
CA SER A 140 -7.33 -33.95 -10.76
C SER A 140 -8.74 -33.64 -11.29
N VAL A 141 -8.91 -32.59 -12.11
CA VAL A 141 -10.19 -32.23 -12.75
C VAL A 141 -10.03 -32.21 -14.26
#